data_AF-G8QLG9-F1
#
_entry.id   AF-G8QLG9-F1
#
_cell.length_a   1.000
_cell.length_b   1.000
_cell.length_c   1.000
_cell.angle_alpha   90.00
_cell.angle_beta   90.00
_cell.angle_gamma   90.00
#
_symmetry.space_group_name_H-M   'P 1'
#
loop_
_entity.id
_entity.type
_entity.pdbx_description
1 polymer ?
#
loop_
_entity_poly.entity_id
_entity_poly.type
_entity_poly.pdbx_seq_one_letter_code
_entity_poly.pdbx_strand_id
1 'polypeptide(L)'
;MASCHVAYSYLANVLSEDGGAEIWAYYPRPLNGWLQRLLFRLRAWLGSGSFGIYASFGVGRFLAIYPDAGQRRQAADLVREVLPRLVSKSDLENLHLDGVWVGDLIYDTYLRRFSRPTIDLRSPEFLAFFRESVELFVYWNDFFAQHQVKGLNVSHCVYNLAMPLRIAVQRSVPSFQASSTHLYRLHRDNYFAYNDFHYFPERFEKLPAEVREWGLEEARRRIERRFAGEVGVDMSYSTKSAYGNARHDRLLRESPRKKILVATHCFFDSPHSYGKNVFPDFYEWLNFLGEISEQTDYDWYIKTHPDYLPGTRQIIEDFIRRFPRFSLLPADASHLQIIAEGINFALTVYGTIGFEYAALGIPVINNSPNNPHIAYNFNIHTRTLEEYRRVLLSLDSLQFSINRDEVFQYYFMRHIFNTNDLFFDRFADVVEKLGGYRQQFLPEVYREWLAGWSEEKHSEIISGLRTFVASGDFRMDYRHLGREFVLESVEEAK
;
A
#
# COMPACT_ATOMS: atom_id res chain seq x y z
N MET A 1 10.13 12.64 -4.55
CA MET A 1 10.39 11.71 -3.43
C MET A 1 11.78 11.98 -2.84
N ALA A 2 12.07 13.23 -2.45
CA ALA A 2 13.39 13.59 -1.94
C ALA A 2 13.73 12.85 -0.64
N SER A 3 12.79 12.76 0.30
CA SER A 3 12.97 12.03 1.57
C SER A 3 13.40 10.57 1.36
N CYS A 4 12.77 9.85 0.43
CA CYS A 4 13.12 8.46 0.14
C CYS A 4 14.51 8.31 -0.49
N HIS A 5 15.06 9.33 -1.16
CA HIS A 5 16.40 9.21 -1.74
C HIS A 5 17.48 9.00 -0.68
N VAL A 6 17.28 9.50 0.55
CA VAL A 6 18.18 9.24 1.67
C VAL A 6 18.25 7.74 1.96
N ALA A 7 17.09 7.10 2.12
CA ALA A 7 17.00 5.66 2.34
C ALA A 7 17.58 4.86 1.15
N TYR A 8 17.31 5.31 -0.08
CA TYR A 8 17.85 4.66 -1.28
C TYR A 8 19.37 4.73 -1.34
N SER A 9 19.94 5.89 -1.01
CA SER A 9 21.38 6.12 -0.98
C SER A 9 22.07 5.16 0.01
N TYR A 10 21.61 5.14 1.26
CA TYR A 10 22.19 4.28 2.29
C TYR A 10 22.11 2.79 1.93
N LEU A 11 20.92 2.32 1.56
CA LEU A 11 20.73 0.91 1.23
C LEU A 11 21.54 0.51 -0.01
N ALA A 12 21.55 1.34 -1.05
CA ALA A 12 22.29 1.04 -2.27
C ALA A 12 23.80 0.93 -2.00
N ASN A 13 24.37 1.82 -1.19
CA ASN A 13 25.79 1.78 -0.83
C ASN A 13 26.13 0.53 0.00
N VAL A 14 25.32 0.18 1.01
CA VAL A 14 25.53 -1.05 1.79
C VAL A 14 25.51 -2.29 0.88
N LEU A 15 24.52 -2.41 0.00
CA LEU A 15 24.44 -3.53 -0.96
C LEU A 15 25.60 -3.53 -1.97
N SER A 16 26.07 -2.35 -2.38
CA SER A 16 27.18 -2.17 -3.30
C SER A 16 28.50 -2.66 -2.68
N GLU A 17 28.77 -2.26 -1.44
CA GLU A 17 29.97 -2.64 -0.70
C GLU A 17 29.96 -4.15 -0.38
N ASP A 18 28.89 -4.65 0.22
CA ASP A 18 28.76 -6.06 0.61
C ASP A 18 28.81 -7.00 -0.61
N GLY A 19 28.25 -6.54 -1.75
CA GLY A 19 28.19 -7.30 -3.00
C GLY A 19 29.38 -7.11 -3.93
N GLY A 20 30.29 -6.16 -3.64
CA GLY A 20 31.34 -5.73 -4.57
C GLY A 20 30.79 -5.31 -5.94
N ALA A 21 29.67 -4.58 -5.96
CA ALA A 21 28.90 -4.26 -7.17
C ALA A 21 28.97 -2.78 -7.54
N GLU A 22 28.59 -2.45 -8.78
CA GLU A 22 28.30 -1.07 -9.19
C GLU A 22 26.84 -0.73 -8.90
N ILE A 23 26.55 0.52 -8.50
CA ILE A 23 25.18 1.00 -8.33
C ILE A 23 24.62 1.47 -9.67
N TRP A 24 23.55 0.83 -10.13
CA TRP A 24 22.81 1.22 -11.34
C TRP A 24 21.41 1.71 -10.96
N ALA A 25 20.99 2.84 -11.53
CA ALA A 25 19.63 3.36 -11.37
C ALA A 25 18.84 3.15 -12.66
N TYR A 26 17.52 3.01 -12.57
CA TYR A 26 16.68 2.82 -13.75
C TYR A 26 15.46 3.73 -13.75
N TYR A 27 15.02 4.11 -14.94
CA TYR A 27 13.73 4.76 -15.14
C TYR A 27 12.63 3.70 -15.30
N PRO A 28 11.57 3.70 -14.47
CA PRO A 28 10.63 2.58 -14.38
C PRO A 28 9.65 2.47 -15.56
N ARG A 29 9.69 3.40 -16.52
CA ARG A 29 8.81 3.38 -17.70
C ARG A 29 9.62 3.18 -18.98
N PRO A 30 9.12 2.37 -19.94
CA PRO A 30 9.69 2.32 -21.28
C PRO A 30 9.71 3.71 -21.91
N LEU A 31 10.84 4.05 -22.54
CA LEU A 31 11.00 5.31 -23.24
C LEU A 31 10.82 5.08 -24.75
N ASN A 32 9.71 5.60 -25.26
CA ASN A 32 9.27 5.37 -26.63
C ASN A 32 9.72 6.52 -27.53
N GLY A 33 10.63 6.21 -28.46
CA GLY A 33 11.11 7.16 -29.46
C GLY A 33 12.50 7.74 -29.20
N TRP A 34 13.11 8.22 -30.28
CA TRP A 34 14.50 8.70 -30.31
C TRP A 34 14.69 9.98 -29.48
N LEU A 35 13.70 10.88 -29.47
CA LEU A 35 13.80 12.15 -28.74
C LEU A 35 13.78 11.93 -27.22
N GLN A 36 12.89 11.05 -26.72
CA GLN A 36 12.85 10.69 -25.31
C GLN A 36 14.17 10.05 -24.86
N ARG A 37 14.74 9.18 -25.70
CA ARG A 37 16.06 8.55 -25.50
C ARG A 37 17.18 9.58 -25.40
N LEU A 38 17.20 10.51 -26.34
CA LEU A 38 18.21 11.58 -26.39
C LEU A 38 18.10 12.47 -25.16
N LEU A 39 16.89 12.93 -24.82
CA LEU A 39 16.65 13.76 -23.64
C LEU A 39 17.02 13.04 -22.34
N PHE A 40 16.73 11.74 -22.22
CA PHE A 40 17.15 10.93 -21.08
C PHE A 40 18.68 10.92 -20.94
N ARG A 41 19.40 10.62 -22.03
CA ARG A 41 20.87 10.60 -22.04
C ARG A 41 21.47 11.96 -21.71
N LEU A 42 20.92 13.04 -22.28
CA LEU A 42 21.38 14.40 -22.00
C LEU A 42 21.16 14.78 -20.54
N ARG A 43 19.99 14.48 -19.96
CA ARG A 43 19.69 14.77 -18.56
C ARG A 43 20.55 13.96 -17.59
N ALA A 44 20.78 12.68 -17.91
CA ALA A 44 21.69 11.83 -17.15
C ALA A 44 23.13 12.36 -17.18
N TRP A 45 23.62 12.75 -18.36
CA TRP A 45 24.96 13.32 -18.53
C TRP A 45 25.13 14.67 -17.82
N LEU A 46 24.13 15.55 -17.89
CA LEU A 46 24.13 16.85 -17.21
C LEU A 46 23.88 16.74 -15.68
N GLY A 47 23.56 15.56 -15.15
CA GLY A 47 23.16 15.40 -13.75
C GLY A 47 21.91 16.19 -13.39
N SER A 48 21.00 16.43 -14.35
CA SER A 48 19.84 17.31 -14.14
C SER A 48 18.79 16.67 -13.22
N GLY A 49 18.31 17.41 -12.22
CA GLY A 49 17.26 16.94 -11.32
C GLY A 49 17.67 15.70 -10.54
N SER A 50 16.85 14.64 -10.57
CA SER A 50 17.12 13.40 -9.85
C SER A 50 18.39 12.69 -10.31
N PHE A 51 18.86 12.88 -11.55
CA PHE A 51 20.09 12.24 -12.02
C PHE A 51 21.31 12.67 -11.20
N GLY A 52 21.43 13.96 -10.88
CA GLY A 52 22.52 14.48 -10.06
C GLY A 52 22.50 13.94 -8.63
N ILE A 53 21.30 13.78 -8.04
CA ILE A 53 21.13 13.18 -6.71
C ILE A 53 21.55 11.71 -6.71
N TYR A 54 21.19 10.95 -7.74
CA TYR A 54 21.58 9.54 -7.82
C TYR A 54 23.09 9.40 -8.06
N ALA A 55 23.66 10.25 -8.92
CA ALA A 55 25.11 10.29 -9.14
C ALA A 55 25.89 10.65 -7.87
N SER A 56 25.35 11.52 -7.00
CA SER A 56 26.04 11.95 -5.78
C SER A 56 26.25 10.84 -4.73
N PHE A 57 25.54 9.72 -4.83
CA PHE A 57 25.75 8.55 -3.96
C PHE A 57 26.35 7.34 -4.69
N GLY A 58 26.97 7.54 -5.85
CA GLY A 58 27.76 6.51 -6.52
C GLY A 58 27.05 5.76 -7.65
N VAL A 59 25.90 6.24 -8.14
CA VAL A 59 25.26 5.66 -9.33
C VAL A 59 26.13 5.90 -10.56
N GLY A 60 26.74 4.83 -11.06
CA GLY A 60 27.63 4.87 -12.22
C GLY A 60 26.90 4.75 -13.56
N ARG A 61 25.69 4.18 -13.57
CA ARG A 61 24.90 3.99 -14.81
C ARG A 61 23.41 4.24 -14.60
N PHE A 62 22.80 4.88 -15.60
CA PHE A 62 21.36 5.09 -15.69
C PHE A 62 20.77 4.26 -16.81
N LEU A 63 19.98 3.26 -16.44
CA LEU A 63 19.25 2.41 -17.35
C LEU A 63 17.97 3.10 -17.80
N ALA A 64 17.74 3.09 -19.10
CA ALA A 64 16.43 3.33 -19.65
C ALA A 64 15.97 2.11 -20.42
N ILE A 65 14.67 1.84 -20.30
CA ILE A 65 14.07 0.59 -20.73
C ILE A 65 13.67 0.71 -22.19
N TYR A 66 14.26 -0.13 -23.02
CA TYR A 66 14.02 -0.18 -24.47
C TYR A 66 14.03 -1.61 -24.97
N PRO A 67 12.87 -2.27 -25.06
CA PRO A 67 12.78 -3.59 -25.68
C PRO A 67 13.29 -3.53 -27.12
N ASP A 68 14.29 -4.35 -27.43
CA ASP A 68 14.86 -4.48 -28.78
C ASP A 68 13.96 -5.31 -29.71
N ALA A 69 14.39 -5.51 -30.96
CA ALA A 69 13.61 -6.25 -31.95
C ALA A 69 13.46 -7.75 -31.64
N GLY A 70 14.42 -8.35 -30.93
CA GLY A 70 14.34 -9.73 -30.44
C GLY A 70 13.36 -9.85 -29.29
N GLN A 71 13.50 -8.98 -28.28
CA GLN A 71 12.64 -8.91 -27.09
C GLN A 71 11.18 -8.66 -27.45
N ARG A 72 10.91 -7.76 -28.41
CA ARG A 72 9.55 -7.52 -28.92
C ARG A 72 8.95 -8.74 -29.62
N ARG A 73 9.79 -9.56 -30.27
CA ARG A 73 9.36 -10.78 -30.96
C ARG A 73 8.99 -11.85 -29.93
N GLN A 74 9.85 -12.08 -28.95
CA GLN A 74 9.59 -12.97 -27.83
C GLN A 74 8.34 -12.55 -27.05
N ALA A 75 8.17 -11.25 -26.77
CA ALA A 75 6.97 -10.73 -26.14
C ALA A 75 5.71 -10.97 -26.99
N ALA A 76 5.80 -10.82 -28.31
CA ALA A 76 4.68 -11.12 -29.20
C ALA A 76 4.32 -12.61 -29.19
N ASP A 77 5.31 -13.50 -29.09
CA ASP A 77 5.09 -14.94 -28.97
C ASP A 77 4.39 -15.29 -27.65
N LEU A 78 4.89 -14.74 -26.52
CA LEU A 78 4.26 -14.88 -25.21
C LEU A 78 2.82 -14.35 -25.20
N VAL A 79 2.58 -13.17 -25.79
CA VAL A 79 1.22 -12.62 -25.89
C VAL A 79 0.30 -13.55 -26.68
N ARG A 80 0.77 -14.09 -27.82
CA ARG A 80 -0.04 -15.03 -28.63
C ARG A 80 -0.38 -16.31 -27.86
N GLU A 81 0.52 -16.78 -27.01
CA GLU A 81 0.29 -17.97 -26.17
C GLU A 81 -0.68 -17.68 -25.02
N VAL A 82 -0.46 -16.58 -24.30
CA VAL A 82 -1.13 -16.29 -23.03
C VAL A 82 -2.51 -15.68 -23.22
N LEU A 83 -2.65 -14.75 -24.16
CA LEU A 83 -3.86 -13.94 -24.32
C LEU A 83 -5.14 -14.80 -24.50
N PRO A 84 -5.15 -15.90 -25.28
CA PRO A 84 -6.33 -16.76 -25.40
C PRO A 84 -6.78 -17.42 -24.09
N ARG A 85 -5.89 -17.54 -23.10
CA ARG A 85 -6.18 -18.13 -21.78
C ARG A 85 -6.77 -17.11 -20.81
N LEU A 86 -6.71 -15.81 -21.11
CA LEU A 86 -7.25 -14.74 -20.27
C LEU A 86 -8.75 -14.56 -20.53
N VAL A 87 -9.57 -15.44 -19.97
CA VAL A 87 -11.03 -15.41 -20.14
C VAL A 87 -11.69 -14.50 -19.12
N SER A 88 -11.13 -14.42 -17.91
CA SER A 88 -11.63 -13.66 -16.77
C SER A 88 -10.58 -12.73 -16.17
N LYS A 89 -11.03 -11.73 -15.42
CA LYS A 89 -10.15 -10.81 -14.67
C LYS A 89 -9.28 -11.56 -13.66
N SER A 90 -9.81 -12.65 -13.07
CA SER A 90 -9.04 -13.54 -12.21
C SER A 90 -7.95 -14.30 -12.97
N ASP A 91 -8.16 -14.68 -14.23
CA ASP A 91 -7.09 -15.28 -15.05
C ASP A 91 -5.94 -14.29 -15.26
N LEU A 92 -6.26 -13.01 -15.50
CA LEU A 92 -5.24 -11.95 -15.57
C LEU A 92 -4.56 -11.74 -14.23
N GLU A 93 -5.30 -11.58 -13.13
CA GLU A 93 -4.75 -11.40 -11.77
C GLU A 93 -3.77 -12.53 -11.40
N ASN A 94 -4.08 -13.78 -11.77
CA ASN A 94 -3.26 -14.96 -11.48
C ASN A 94 -2.18 -15.25 -12.53
N LEU A 95 -2.00 -14.38 -13.53
CA LEU A 95 -1.06 -14.61 -14.61
C LEU A 95 0.39 -14.72 -14.10
N HIS A 96 1.05 -15.79 -14.52
CA HIS A 96 2.49 -15.99 -14.38
C HIS A 96 3.16 -16.02 -15.77
N LEU A 97 4.31 -15.36 -15.88
CA LEU A 97 5.20 -15.45 -17.04
C LEU A 97 6.54 -16.03 -16.58
N ASP A 98 7.00 -17.11 -17.20
CA ASP A 98 8.21 -17.86 -16.80
C ASP A 98 8.26 -18.17 -15.28
N GLY A 99 7.11 -18.52 -14.69
CA GLY A 99 6.98 -18.81 -13.26
C GLY A 99 7.00 -17.59 -12.34
N VAL A 100 7.04 -16.37 -12.88
CA VAL A 100 6.98 -15.11 -12.13
C VAL A 100 5.54 -14.60 -12.14
N TRP A 101 4.97 -14.38 -10.95
CA TRP A 101 3.65 -13.75 -10.81
C TRP A 101 3.71 -12.27 -11.21
N VAL A 102 2.96 -11.89 -12.25
CA VAL A 102 2.94 -10.53 -12.80
C VAL A 102 1.52 -9.99 -13.04
N GLY A 103 0.51 -10.84 -12.91
CA GLY A 103 -0.87 -10.53 -13.22
C GLY A 103 -1.43 -9.31 -12.47
N ASP A 104 -1.21 -9.27 -11.16
CA ASP A 104 -1.57 -8.16 -10.27
C ASP A 104 -0.90 -6.85 -10.68
N LEU A 105 0.40 -6.90 -11.04
CA LEU A 105 1.16 -5.73 -11.47
C LEU A 105 0.59 -5.12 -12.76
N ILE A 106 0.26 -5.97 -13.73
CA ILE A 106 -0.36 -5.56 -15.00
C ILE A 106 -1.74 -4.97 -14.72
N TYR A 107 -2.54 -5.64 -13.89
CA TYR A 107 -3.88 -5.21 -13.53
C TYR A 107 -3.88 -3.80 -12.93
N ASP A 108 -3.12 -3.62 -11.84
CA ASP A 108 -3.05 -2.36 -11.09
C ASP A 108 -2.51 -1.21 -11.94
N THR A 109 -1.53 -1.51 -12.79
CA THR A 109 -0.95 -0.51 -13.69
C THR A 109 -1.97 -0.03 -14.71
N TYR A 110 -2.80 -0.93 -15.24
CA TYR A 110 -3.84 -0.55 -16.18
C TYR A 110 -4.87 0.37 -15.51
N LEU A 111 -5.40 -0.01 -14.33
CA LEU A 111 -6.37 0.80 -13.60
C LEU A 111 -5.82 2.21 -13.35
N ARG A 112 -4.57 2.30 -12.87
CA ARG A 112 -3.93 3.58 -12.53
C ARG A 112 -3.57 4.42 -13.75
N ARG A 113 -3.07 3.80 -14.82
CA ARG A 113 -2.60 4.51 -16.03
C ARG A 113 -3.76 5.11 -16.81
N PHE A 114 -4.87 4.38 -16.91
CA PHE A 114 -6.03 4.76 -17.72
C PHE A 114 -7.19 5.30 -16.89
N SER A 115 -7.02 5.42 -15.56
CA SER A 115 -8.07 5.83 -14.61
C SER A 115 -9.37 5.05 -14.84
N ARG A 116 -9.24 3.72 -14.95
CA ARG A 116 -10.36 2.79 -15.15
C ARG A 116 -10.69 2.10 -13.83
N PRO A 117 -11.98 1.91 -13.48
CA PRO A 117 -12.35 1.23 -12.24
C PRO A 117 -12.22 -0.29 -12.33
N THR A 118 -12.21 -0.83 -13.55
CA THR A 118 -12.02 -2.26 -13.84
C THR A 118 -11.49 -2.42 -15.27
N ILE A 119 -11.16 -3.65 -15.67
CA ILE A 119 -10.58 -3.98 -16.97
C ILE A 119 -11.61 -4.62 -17.91
N ASP A 120 -11.67 -4.15 -19.16
CA ASP A 120 -12.22 -4.92 -20.27
C ASP A 120 -11.08 -5.61 -21.04
N LEU A 121 -10.97 -6.92 -20.86
CA LEU A 121 -9.90 -7.75 -21.44
C LEU A 121 -9.91 -7.78 -22.97
N ARG A 122 -11.02 -7.40 -23.61
CA ARG A 122 -11.14 -7.37 -25.07
C ARG A 122 -10.93 -5.98 -25.65
N SER A 123 -10.80 -4.95 -24.79
CA SER A 123 -10.64 -3.59 -25.26
C SER A 123 -9.30 -3.41 -25.98
N PRO A 124 -9.26 -2.69 -27.11
CA PRO A 124 -8.00 -2.40 -27.80
C PRO A 124 -6.97 -1.69 -26.91
N GLU A 125 -7.44 -0.86 -25.97
CA GLU A 125 -6.61 -0.17 -24.97
C GLU A 125 -5.88 -1.17 -24.06
N PHE A 126 -6.62 -2.14 -23.49
CA PHE A 126 -6.03 -3.20 -22.68
C PHE A 126 -5.08 -4.08 -23.49
N LEU A 127 -5.48 -4.51 -24.70
CA LEU A 127 -4.64 -5.39 -25.52
C LEU A 127 -3.30 -4.75 -25.89
N ALA A 128 -3.30 -3.45 -26.22
CA ALA A 128 -2.08 -2.70 -26.48
C ALA A 128 -1.22 -2.56 -25.21
N PHE A 129 -1.83 -2.26 -24.07
CA PHE A 129 -1.15 -2.13 -22.78
C PHE A 129 -0.58 -3.47 -22.27
N PHE A 130 -1.32 -4.56 -22.45
CA PHE A 130 -0.89 -5.91 -22.08
C PHE A 130 0.38 -6.28 -22.84
N ARG A 131 0.42 -6.04 -24.16
CA ARG A 131 1.63 -6.23 -24.97
C ARG A 131 2.81 -5.39 -24.47
N GLU A 132 2.60 -4.11 -24.16
CA GLU A 132 3.64 -3.25 -23.56
C GLU A 132 4.18 -3.82 -22.23
N SER A 133 3.30 -4.38 -21.42
CA SER A 133 3.65 -4.98 -20.13
C SER A 133 4.44 -6.29 -20.29
N VAL A 134 4.08 -7.13 -21.27
CA VAL A 134 4.86 -8.34 -21.59
C VAL A 134 6.22 -7.98 -22.18
N GLU A 135 6.32 -6.94 -23.02
CA GLU A 135 7.60 -6.42 -23.52
C GLU A 135 8.51 -5.95 -22.37
N LEU A 136 7.94 -5.28 -21.37
CA LEU A 136 8.66 -4.85 -20.16
C LEU A 136 9.14 -6.05 -19.34
N PHE A 137 8.30 -7.08 -19.18
CA PHE A 137 8.69 -8.32 -18.50
C PHE A 137 9.88 -8.98 -19.20
N VAL A 138 9.81 -9.17 -20.52
CA VAL A 138 10.90 -9.78 -21.32
C VAL A 138 12.19 -8.97 -21.16
N TYR A 139 12.12 -7.65 -21.25
CA TYR A 139 13.30 -6.78 -21.06
C TYR A 139 13.99 -7.04 -19.71
N TRP A 140 13.23 -7.07 -18.62
CA TRP A 140 13.82 -7.32 -17.30
C TRP A 140 14.28 -8.76 -17.14
N ASN A 141 13.55 -9.72 -17.71
CA ASN A 141 13.93 -11.12 -17.65
C ASN A 141 15.31 -11.34 -18.30
N ASP A 142 15.53 -10.76 -19.49
CA ASP A 142 16.81 -10.78 -20.18
C ASP A 142 17.90 -10.02 -19.45
N PHE A 143 17.58 -8.84 -18.91
CA PHE A 143 18.54 -8.03 -18.14
C PHE A 143 19.17 -8.84 -17.00
N PHE A 144 18.34 -9.50 -16.19
CA PHE A 144 18.82 -10.34 -15.08
C PHE A 144 19.48 -11.64 -15.56
N ALA A 145 19.25 -12.09 -16.79
CA ALA A 145 19.96 -13.22 -17.38
C ALA A 145 21.36 -12.83 -17.89
N GLN A 146 21.53 -11.58 -18.34
CA GLN A 146 22.77 -11.04 -18.89
C GLN A 146 23.66 -10.35 -17.84
N HIS A 147 23.09 -10.02 -16.68
CA HIS A 147 23.78 -9.28 -15.62
C HIS A 147 23.71 -10.03 -14.29
N GLN A 148 24.83 -10.08 -13.57
CA GLN A 148 24.88 -10.61 -12.22
C GLN A 148 24.39 -9.55 -11.20
N VAL A 149 23.07 -9.42 -11.08
CA VAL A 149 22.46 -8.49 -10.12
C VAL A 149 22.69 -9.00 -8.69
N LYS A 150 23.34 -8.19 -7.84
CA LYS A 150 23.65 -8.54 -6.44
C LYS A 150 22.57 -8.13 -5.45
N GLY A 151 21.78 -7.10 -5.79
CA GLY A 151 20.66 -6.64 -4.99
C GLY A 151 19.77 -5.68 -5.77
N LEU A 152 18.52 -5.53 -5.33
CA LEU A 152 17.55 -4.62 -5.92
C LEU A 152 16.86 -3.80 -4.82
N ASN A 153 16.76 -2.49 -5.05
CA ASN A 153 15.99 -1.58 -4.21
C ASN A 153 14.89 -0.93 -5.03
N VAL A 154 13.63 -1.03 -4.57
CA VAL A 154 12.46 -0.44 -5.22
C VAL A 154 11.69 0.49 -4.29
N SER A 155 10.91 1.39 -4.89
CA SER A 155 10.05 2.30 -4.13
C SER A 155 8.72 1.67 -3.72
N HIS A 156 8.15 0.80 -4.56
CA HIS A 156 6.84 0.17 -4.35
C HIS A 156 6.89 -1.29 -4.82
N CYS A 157 5.97 -2.11 -4.29
CA CYS A 157 5.87 -3.55 -4.58
C CYS A 157 4.77 -3.89 -5.60
N VAL A 158 4.10 -2.85 -6.10
CA VAL A 158 2.94 -2.92 -6.99
C VAL A 158 3.23 -2.19 -8.30
N TYR A 159 2.34 -2.36 -9.27
CA TYR A 159 2.49 -1.86 -10.65
C TYR A 159 3.65 -2.51 -11.42
N ASN A 160 3.72 -2.25 -12.71
CA ASN A 160 4.75 -2.74 -13.63
C ASN A 160 6.17 -2.36 -13.18
N LEU A 161 6.32 -1.31 -12.36
CA LEU A 161 7.61 -0.93 -11.76
C LEU A 161 8.19 -2.03 -10.85
N ALA A 162 7.35 -2.93 -10.32
CA ALA A 162 7.72 -4.05 -9.47
C ALA A 162 8.00 -5.36 -10.26
N MET A 163 7.91 -5.35 -11.60
CA MET A 163 8.35 -6.49 -12.41
C MET A 163 9.81 -6.93 -12.13
N PRO A 164 10.81 -6.03 -12.12
CA PRO A 164 12.18 -6.43 -11.76
C PRO A 164 12.27 -7.00 -10.36
N LEU A 165 11.42 -6.54 -9.43
CA LEU A 165 11.35 -7.08 -8.07
C LEU A 165 10.88 -8.54 -8.06
N ARG A 166 9.78 -8.87 -8.76
CA ARG A 166 9.29 -10.26 -8.81
C ARG A 166 10.30 -11.20 -9.47
N ILE A 167 10.96 -10.74 -10.53
CA ILE A 167 12.03 -11.49 -11.21
C ILE A 167 13.23 -11.70 -10.27
N ALA A 168 13.67 -10.65 -9.56
CA ALA A 168 14.78 -10.71 -8.63
C ALA A 168 14.53 -11.72 -7.50
N VAL A 169 13.37 -11.65 -6.85
CA VAL A 169 12.97 -12.59 -5.79
C VAL A 169 12.87 -14.03 -6.32
N GLN A 170 12.32 -14.22 -7.53
CA GLN A 170 12.29 -15.54 -8.16
C GLN A 170 13.69 -16.09 -8.45
N ARG A 171 14.67 -15.22 -8.71
CA ARG A 171 16.08 -15.58 -8.90
C ARG A 171 16.90 -15.59 -7.61
N SER A 172 16.26 -15.48 -6.44
CA SER A 172 16.92 -15.41 -5.14
C SER A 172 17.90 -14.24 -5.00
N VAL A 173 17.68 -13.16 -5.74
CA VAL A 173 18.43 -11.91 -5.60
C VAL A 173 17.84 -11.12 -4.43
N PRO A 174 18.65 -10.69 -3.44
CA PRO A 174 18.20 -9.84 -2.34
C PRO A 174 17.46 -8.62 -2.85
N SER A 175 16.20 -8.48 -2.44
CA SER A 175 15.30 -7.46 -2.97
C SER A 175 14.61 -6.72 -1.85
N PHE A 176 14.57 -5.40 -1.96
CA PHE A 176 14.15 -4.53 -0.88
C PHE A 176 13.18 -3.47 -1.36
N GLN A 177 12.24 -3.10 -0.49
CA GLN A 177 11.45 -1.88 -0.63
C GLN A 177 11.87 -0.91 0.47
N ALA A 178 12.22 0.32 0.08
CA ALA A 178 12.65 1.35 1.01
C ALA A 178 11.75 2.60 0.92
N SER A 179 11.56 3.26 2.05
CA SER A 179 10.98 4.60 2.16
C SER A 179 11.75 5.40 3.22
N SER A 180 11.37 6.65 3.44
CA SER A 180 11.99 7.47 4.49
C SER A 180 11.77 6.94 5.91
N THR A 181 10.79 6.07 6.11
CA THR A 181 10.41 5.53 7.42
C THR A 181 10.52 4.02 7.52
N HIS A 182 10.46 3.29 6.40
CA HIS A 182 10.41 1.83 6.42
C HIS A 182 11.42 1.20 5.47
N LEU A 183 11.90 0.02 5.85
CA LEU A 183 12.71 -0.83 4.99
C LEU A 183 12.25 -2.28 5.13
N TYR A 184 11.93 -2.91 4.00
CA TYR A 184 11.48 -4.29 3.92
C TYR A 184 12.37 -5.11 3.01
N ARG A 185 12.58 -6.38 3.36
CA ARG A 185 13.16 -7.40 2.50
C ARG A 185 12.03 -8.27 1.97
N LEU A 186 12.03 -8.51 0.67
CA LEU A 186 10.96 -9.27 0.02
C LEU A 186 11.41 -10.69 -0.30
N HIS A 187 10.46 -11.61 -0.16
CA HIS A 187 10.66 -13.05 -0.29
C HIS A 187 9.61 -13.66 -1.21
N ARG A 188 9.83 -14.90 -1.65
CA ARG A 188 8.88 -15.61 -2.51
C ARG A 188 7.51 -15.80 -1.84
N ASP A 189 7.51 -15.90 -0.52
CA ASP A 189 6.29 -16.06 0.29
C ASP A 189 5.65 -14.72 0.66
N ASN A 190 6.36 -13.59 0.49
CA ASN A 190 5.83 -12.27 0.74
C ASN A 190 6.50 -11.22 -0.15
N TYR A 191 5.83 -10.89 -1.24
CA TYR A 191 6.28 -9.87 -2.20
C TYR A 191 5.88 -8.45 -1.82
N PHE A 192 5.10 -8.26 -0.75
CA PHE A 192 4.49 -6.97 -0.43
C PHE A 192 5.11 -6.40 0.85
N ALA A 193 5.60 -5.17 0.76
CA ALA A 193 5.91 -4.37 1.93
C ALA A 193 4.65 -4.09 2.76
N TYR A 194 4.82 -3.77 4.05
CA TYR A 194 3.73 -3.43 4.97
C TYR A 194 2.74 -4.57 5.29
N ASN A 195 3.14 -5.83 5.01
CA ASN A 195 2.44 -7.05 5.40
C ASN A 195 2.91 -7.61 6.77
N ASP A 196 3.53 -6.79 7.59
CA ASP A 196 3.98 -7.16 8.93
C ASP A 196 2.83 -7.39 9.92
N PHE A 197 1.62 -6.96 9.55
CA PHE A 197 0.40 -7.18 10.33
C PHE A 197 0.10 -8.66 10.60
N HIS A 198 0.58 -9.58 9.76
CA HIS A 198 0.47 -11.02 10.02
C HIS A 198 1.20 -11.46 11.30
N TYR A 199 2.20 -10.69 11.74
CA TYR A 199 3.05 -11.02 12.87
C TYR A 199 2.78 -10.14 14.10
N PHE A 200 1.82 -9.20 14.03
CA PHE A 200 1.59 -8.27 15.14
C PHE A 200 1.25 -8.95 16.47
N PRO A 201 0.35 -9.95 16.52
CA PRO A 201 0.04 -10.61 17.79
C PRO A 201 1.28 -11.30 18.40
N GLU A 202 1.99 -12.09 17.60
CA GLU A 202 3.20 -12.80 18.06
C GLU A 202 4.29 -11.83 18.53
N ARG A 203 4.50 -10.74 17.78
CA ARG A 203 5.50 -9.74 18.14
C ARG A 203 5.11 -8.99 19.41
N PHE A 204 3.84 -8.63 19.56
CA PHE A 204 3.34 -7.97 20.76
C PHE A 204 3.52 -8.83 21.99
N GLU A 205 3.22 -10.14 21.91
CA GLU A 205 3.37 -11.07 23.03
C GLU A 205 4.81 -11.23 23.53
N LYS A 206 5.80 -10.96 22.66
CA LYS A 206 7.22 -11.00 23.02
C LYS A 206 7.73 -9.71 23.67
N LEU A 207 6.92 -8.66 23.73
CA LEU A 207 7.31 -7.40 24.35
C LEU A 207 7.27 -7.48 25.89
N PRO A 208 8.10 -6.70 26.59
CA PRO A 208 8.00 -6.55 28.03
C PRO A 208 6.58 -6.15 28.46
N ALA A 209 6.13 -6.63 29.62
CA ALA A 209 4.77 -6.36 30.11
C ALA A 209 4.48 -4.87 30.24
N GLU A 210 5.44 -4.09 30.74
CA GLU A 210 5.35 -2.63 30.85
C GLU A 210 5.16 -1.94 29.49
N VAL A 211 5.84 -2.41 28.44
CA VAL A 211 5.71 -1.87 27.07
C VAL A 211 4.34 -2.20 26.50
N ARG A 212 3.82 -3.42 26.76
CA ARG A 212 2.47 -3.81 26.33
C ARG A 212 1.41 -2.96 27.01
N GLU A 213 1.46 -2.82 28.33
CA GLU A 213 0.48 -2.03 29.10
C GLU A 213 0.46 -0.56 28.67
N TRP A 214 1.64 0.06 28.60
CA TRP A 214 1.78 1.43 28.10
C TRP A 214 1.30 1.57 26.65
N GLY A 215 1.66 0.62 25.78
CA GLY A 215 1.31 0.64 24.37
C GLY A 215 -0.21 0.60 24.13
N LEU A 216 -0.94 -0.20 24.91
CA LEU A 216 -2.39 -0.26 24.86
C LEU A 216 -3.05 1.04 25.35
N GLU A 217 -2.52 1.65 26.41
CA GLU A 217 -3.03 2.94 26.93
C GLU A 217 -2.79 4.07 25.92
N GLU A 218 -1.59 4.14 25.34
CA GLU A 218 -1.26 5.15 24.34
C GLU A 218 -2.07 4.95 23.05
N ALA A 219 -2.30 3.71 22.63
CA ALA A 219 -3.19 3.40 21.51
C ALA A 219 -4.62 3.90 21.76
N ARG A 220 -5.17 3.66 22.96
CA ARG A 220 -6.48 4.18 23.36
C ARG A 220 -6.52 5.71 23.25
N ARG A 221 -5.54 6.39 23.84
CA ARG A 221 -5.44 7.86 23.82
C ARG A 221 -5.37 8.43 22.39
N ARG A 222 -4.58 7.82 21.50
CA ARG A 222 -4.48 8.28 20.10
C ARG A 222 -5.75 8.00 19.29
N ILE A 223 -6.41 6.88 19.53
CA ILE A 223 -7.73 6.59 18.94
C ILE A 223 -8.77 7.63 19.38
N GLU A 224 -8.79 8.00 20.67
CA GLU A 224 -9.68 9.03 21.20
C GLU A 224 -9.43 10.40 20.55
N ARG A 225 -8.17 10.80 20.36
CA ARG A 225 -7.81 12.02 19.60
C ARG A 225 -8.38 12.02 18.19
N ARG A 226 -8.26 10.89 17.49
CA ARG A 226 -8.84 10.72 16.13
C ARG A 226 -10.35 10.92 16.17
N PHE A 227 -11.04 10.32 17.14
CA PHE A 227 -12.49 10.45 17.30
C PHE A 227 -12.93 11.81 17.83
N ALA A 228 -12.06 12.58 18.49
CA ALA A 228 -12.29 13.99 18.82
C ALA A 228 -12.21 14.92 17.59
N GLY A 229 -11.91 14.38 16.40
CA GLY A 229 -11.87 15.13 15.15
C GLY A 229 -10.48 15.68 14.81
N GLU A 230 -9.43 15.30 15.54
CA GLU A 230 -8.06 15.71 15.22
C GLU A 230 -7.64 15.18 13.84
N VAL A 231 -7.01 16.06 13.05
CA VAL A 231 -6.61 15.74 11.67
C VAL A 231 -5.26 15.04 11.68
N GLY A 232 -5.16 13.91 10.99
CA GLY A 232 -3.88 13.30 10.67
C GLY A 232 -3.23 12.50 11.80
N VAL A 233 -3.96 12.14 12.87
CA VAL A 233 -3.46 11.25 13.93
C VAL A 233 -3.01 9.92 13.32
N ASP A 234 -1.69 9.71 13.32
CA ASP A 234 -0.99 8.59 12.67
C ASP A 234 -1.34 8.39 11.18
N MET A 235 -1.73 9.49 10.52
CA MET A 235 -2.09 9.59 9.10
C MET A 235 -1.62 10.93 8.53
N SER A 236 -0.31 11.14 8.48
CA SER A 236 0.31 12.42 8.09
C SER A 236 -0.14 12.98 6.73
N TYR A 237 -0.62 12.13 5.83
CA TYR A 237 -1.11 12.53 4.51
C TYR A 237 -2.54 13.10 4.51
N SER A 238 -3.33 12.84 5.56
CA SER A 238 -4.72 13.27 5.63
C SER A 238 -4.82 14.74 5.97
N THR A 239 -5.65 15.48 5.22
CA THR A 239 -5.86 16.91 5.44
C THR A 239 -7.19 17.22 6.14
N LYS A 240 -8.04 16.21 6.32
CA LYS A 240 -9.38 16.32 6.90
C LYS A 240 -9.66 15.15 7.83
N SER A 241 -10.42 15.41 8.89
CA SER A 241 -10.93 14.34 9.76
C SER A 241 -12.30 13.85 9.28
N ALA A 242 -12.51 12.54 9.37
CA ALA A 242 -13.79 11.89 9.08
C ALA A 242 -14.69 11.75 10.34
N TYR A 243 -14.20 12.19 11.52
CA TYR A 243 -14.86 12.09 12.84
C TYR A 243 -15.13 13.46 13.47
N GLY A 244 -15.23 14.52 12.65
CA GLY A 244 -15.63 15.84 13.15
C GLY A 244 -17.08 15.87 13.66
N ASN A 245 -17.49 17.04 14.19
CA ASN A 245 -18.86 17.28 14.64
C ASN A 245 -19.90 16.93 13.57
N ALA A 246 -21.11 16.55 14.00
CA ALA A 246 -22.25 16.39 13.12
C ALA A 246 -22.55 17.70 12.38
N ARG A 247 -22.80 17.62 11.06
CA ARG A 247 -22.96 18.78 10.17
C ARG A 247 -24.19 18.68 9.27
N HIS A 248 -24.87 17.54 9.28
CA HIS A 248 -26.01 17.25 8.43
C HIS A 248 -27.25 17.03 9.32
N ASP A 249 -28.43 17.42 8.86
CA ASP A 249 -29.66 17.26 9.66
C ASP A 249 -29.96 15.77 9.92
N ARG A 250 -29.91 14.94 8.87
CA ARG A 250 -30.08 13.50 8.95
C ARG A 250 -29.42 12.79 7.77
N LEU A 251 -28.70 11.72 8.04
CA LEU A 251 -27.98 10.93 7.03
C LEU A 251 -28.68 9.61 6.71
N LEU A 252 -29.18 8.92 7.74
CA LEU A 252 -29.76 7.59 7.64
C LEU A 252 -31.28 7.66 7.69
N ARG A 253 -31.92 6.79 6.90
CA ARG A 253 -33.38 6.68 6.84
C ARG A 253 -33.91 6.05 8.11
N GLU A 254 -35.02 6.58 8.64
CA GLU A 254 -35.79 5.89 9.68
C GLU A 254 -36.43 4.62 9.11
N SER A 255 -36.01 3.48 9.66
CA SER A 255 -36.40 2.17 9.18
C SER A 255 -35.96 1.11 10.20
N PRO A 256 -36.76 0.05 10.40
CA PRO A 256 -36.37 -1.08 11.26
C PRO A 256 -35.33 -1.99 10.60
N ARG A 257 -35.05 -1.81 9.31
CA ARG A 257 -34.09 -2.62 8.56
C ARG A 257 -32.67 -2.39 9.06
N LYS A 258 -31.84 -3.41 8.88
CA LYS A 258 -30.40 -3.25 9.09
C LYS A 258 -29.81 -2.25 8.11
N LYS A 259 -28.92 -1.41 8.63
CA LYS A 259 -28.26 -0.33 7.91
C LYS A 259 -26.80 -0.69 7.69
N ILE A 260 -26.39 -0.74 6.43
CA ILE A 260 -25.08 -1.26 6.02
C ILE A 260 -24.30 -0.14 5.35
N LEU A 261 -23.10 0.15 5.87
CA LEU A 261 -22.20 1.13 5.28
C LEU A 261 -21.15 0.44 4.43
N VAL A 262 -21.04 0.84 3.17
CA VAL A 262 -19.95 0.44 2.27
C VAL A 262 -18.91 1.56 2.24
N ALA A 263 -17.74 1.28 2.80
CA ALA A 263 -16.59 2.17 2.76
C ALA A 263 -15.76 1.86 1.53
N THR A 264 -15.94 2.67 0.49
CA THR A 264 -15.27 2.49 -0.80
C THR A 264 -13.81 2.92 -0.75
N HIS A 265 -12.97 2.19 -1.50
CA HIS A 265 -11.58 2.56 -1.78
C HIS A 265 -11.51 3.36 -3.08
N CYS A 266 -10.33 3.90 -3.39
CA CYS A 266 -10.12 4.54 -4.70
C CYS A 266 -10.08 3.47 -5.81
N PHE A 267 -11.01 3.54 -6.76
CA PHE A 267 -11.11 2.59 -7.88
C PHE A 267 -9.90 2.58 -8.84
N PHE A 268 -9.06 3.60 -8.79
CA PHE A 268 -7.94 3.79 -9.71
C PHE A 268 -6.58 3.56 -9.05
N ASP A 269 -6.57 3.22 -7.77
CA ASP A 269 -5.33 2.86 -7.06
C ASP A 269 -5.01 1.37 -7.27
N SER A 270 -4.05 0.86 -6.52
CA SER A 270 -3.71 -0.57 -6.50
C SER A 270 -4.64 -1.35 -5.56
N PRO A 271 -5.61 -2.15 -6.07
CA PRO A 271 -6.37 -3.09 -5.26
C PRO A 271 -5.50 -4.21 -4.67
N HIS A 272 -4.34 -4.52 -5.26
CA HIS A 272 -3.50 -5.63 -4.81
C HIS A 272 -2.33 -5.22 -3.91
N SER A 273 -2.41 -4.05 -3.24
CA SER A 273 -1.30 -3.52 -2.42
C SER A 273 -0.86 -4.42 -1.27
N TYR A 274 -1.72 -5.33 -0.82
CA TYR A 274 -1.43 -6.32 0.22
C TYR A 274 -1.46 -7.77 -0.29
N GLY A 275 -1.76 -7.98 -1.58
CA GLY A 275 -2.04 -9.29 -2.18
C GLY A 275 -3.44 -9.38 -2.79
N LYS A 276 -3.84 -10.59 -3.15
CA LYS A 276 -5.15 -10.86 -3.79
C LYS A 276 -6.31 -10.64 -2.84
N ASN A 277 -7.40 -10.06 -3.32
CA ASN A 277 -8.64 -9.95 -2.56
C ASN A 277 -9.63 -11.04 -2.99
N VAL A 278 -10.83 -11.07 -2.41
CA VAL A 278 -11.91 -11.96 -2.88
C VAL A 278 -12.34 -11.59 -4.30
N PHE A 279 -12.21 -10.32 -4.67
CA PHE A 279 -12.52 -9.78 -6.00
C PHE A 279 -11.27 -9.14 -6.60
N PRO A 280 -11.09 -9.19 -7.93
CA PRO A 280 -9.89 -8.67 -8.60
C PRO A 280 -9.76 -7.14 -8.52
N ASP A 281 -10.85 -6.41 -8.24
CA ASP A 281 -10.80 -4.99 -7.98
C ASP A 281 -12.00 -4.50 -7.14
N PHE A 282 -11.94 -3.24 -6.72
CA PHE A 282 -12.98 -2.61 -5.90
C PHE A 282 -14.31 -2.42 -6.63
N TYR A 283 -14.29 -2.35 -7.97
CA TYR A 283 -15.49 -2.14 -8.77
C TYR A 283 -16.28 -3.43 -8.94
N GLU A 284 -15.61 -4.57 -9.15
CA GLU A 284 -16.23 -5.89 -9.16
C GLU A 284 -16.84 -6.21 -7.79
N TRP A 285 -16.13 -5.89 -6.70
CA TRP A 285 -16.69 -5.99 -5.35
C TRP A 285 -17.95 -5.14 -5.18
N LEU A 286 -17.93 -3.88 -5.62
CA LEU A 286 -19.09 -3.00 -5.50
C LEU A 286 -20.28 -3.50 -6.33
N ASN A 287 -20.06 -3.95 -7.57
CA ASN A 287 -21.11 -4.56 -8.41
C ASN A 287 -21.74 -5.78 -7.73
N PHE A 288 -20.93 -6.65 -7.13
CA PHE A 288 -21.43 -7.79 -6.36
C PHE A 288 -22.29 -7.36 -5.17
N LEU A 289 -21.91 -6.31 -4.44
CA LEU A 289 -22.76 -5.75 -3.38
C LEU A 289 -24.08 -5.20 -3.94
N GLY A 290 -24.07 -4.66 -5.16
CA GLY A 290 -25.26 -4.33 -5.94
C GLY A 290 -26.23 -5.51 -6.05
N GLU A 291 -25.75 -6.67 -6.52
CA GLU A 291 -26.54 -7.89 -6.66
C GLU A 291 -27.05 -8.45 -5.32
N ILE A 292 -26.23 -8.36 -4.27
CA ILE A 292 -26.63 -8.75 -2.92
C ILE A 292 -27.74 -7.84 -2.40
N SER A 293 -27.66 -6.54 -2.67
CA SER A 293 -28.68 -5.59 -2.20
C SER A 293 -30.08 -5.93 -2.70
N GLU A 294 -30.20 -6.52 -3.90
CA GLU A 294 -31.47 -6.98 -4.46
C GLU A 294 -32.05 -8.21 -3.74
N GLN A 295 -31.19 -8.97 -3.05
CA GLN A 295 -31.53 -10.21 -2.34
C GLN A 295 -31.76 -10.01 -0.84
N THR A 296 -31.46 -8.82 -0.32
CA THR A 296 -31.53 -8.50 1.13
C THR A 296 -32.47 -7.35 1.42
N ASP A 297 -33.17 -7.34 2.56
CA ASP A 297 -34.00 -6.20 2.97
C ASP A 297 -33.24 -5.23 3.89
N TYR A 298 -32.08 -4.75 3.43
CA TYR A 298 -31.24 -3.80 4.16
C TYR A 298 -31.30 -2.41 3.55
N ASP A 299 -31.03 -1.39 4.36
CA ASP A 299 -30.79 -0.03 3.90
C ASP A 299 -29.28 0.13 3.65
N TRP A 300 -28.91 0.35 2.39
CA TRP A 300 -27.52 0.38 1.96
C TRP A 300 -27.01 1.81 1.79
N TYR A 301 -25.84 2.09 2.35
CA TYR A 301 -25.20 3.41 2.32
C TYR A 301 -23.79 3.28 1.74
N ILE A 302 -23.40 4.20 0.86
CA ILE A 302 -22.02 4.33 0.39
C ILE A 302 -21.45 5.62 0.97
N LYS A 303 -20.21 5.56 1.45
CA LYS A 303 -19.43 6.75 1.76
C LYS A 303 -18.05 6.66 1.11
N THR A 304 -17.63 7.78 0.51
CA THR A 304 -16.29 7.95 -0.04
C THR A 304 -15.35 8.56 0.99
N HIS A 305 -14.04 8.36 0.81
CA HIS A 305 -13.04 9.11 1.56
C HIS A 305 -13.18 10.62 1.26
N PRO A 306 -13.02 11.54 2.23
CA PRO A 306 -13.12 12.99 1.99
C PRO A 306 -12.21 13.53 0.88
N ASP A 307 -11.07 12.87 0.66
CA ASP A 307 -10.05 13.19 -0.35
C ASP A 307 -10.08 12.21 -1.55
N TYR A 308 -11.26 11.91 -2.09
CA TYR A 308 -11.39 11.01 -3.25
C TYR A 308 -10.87 11.63 -4.56
N LEU A 309 -10.39 10.80 -5.49
CA LEU A 309 -9.90 11.26 -6.80
C LEU A 309 -11.04 11.60 -7.77
N PRO A 310 -10.85 12.59 -8.67
CA PRO A 310 -11.81 12.89 -9.75
C PRO A 310 -12.21 11.63 -10.53
N GLY A 311 -13.50 11.51 -10.89
CA GLY A 311 -14.06 10.34 -11.57
C GLY A 311 -14.69 9.30 -10.64
N THR A 312 -14.25 9.21 -9.37
CA THR A 312 -14.84 8.29 -8.36
C THR A 312 -16.34 8.52 -8.18
N ARG A 313 -16.74 9.79 -8.12
CA ARG A 313 -18.15 10.18 -7.91
C ARG A 313 -19.06 9.72 -9.06
N GLN A 314 -18.62 9.88 -10.31
CA GLN A 314 -19.39 9.47 -11.47
C GLN A 314 -19.61 7.95 -11.49
N ILE A 315 -18.58 7.17 -11.16
CA ILE A 315 -18.69 5.71 -11.05
C ILE A 315 -19.75 5.30 -10.01
N ILE A 316 -19.77 5.98 -8.86
CA ILE A 316 -20.73 5.71 -7.79
C ILE A 316 -22.14 6.15 -8.18
N GLU A 317 -22.29 7.31 -8.83
CA GLU A 317 -23.58 7.78 -9.32
C GLU A 317 -24.15 6.81 -10.37
N ASP A 318 -23.33 6.30 -11.29
CA ASP A 318 -23.71 5.27 -12.26
C ASP A 318 -24.11 3.95 -11.58
N PHE A 319 -23.37 3.56 -10.53
CA PHE A 319 -23.69 2.39 -9.72
C PHE A 319 -25.04 2.54 -9.01
N ILE A 320 -25.32 3.68 -8.37
CA ILE A 320 -26.58 3.92 -7.66
C ILE A 320 -27.77 3.96 -8.62
N ARG A 321 -27.58 4.50 -9.83
CA ARG A 321 -28.61 4.44 -10.88
C ARG A 321 -28.97 3.00 -11.26
N ARG A 322 -28.00 2.08 -11.23
CA ARG A 322 -28.21 0.65 -11.48
C ARG A 322 -28.80 -0.07 -10.26
N PHE A 323 -28.39 0.30 -9.05
CA PHE A 323 -28.79 -0.32 -7.80
C PHE A 323 -29.40 0.71 -6.83
N PRO A 324 -30.69 1.07 -7.01
CA PRO A 324 -31.32 2.21 -6.32
C PRO A 324 -31.58 1.98 -4.82
N ARG A 325 -31.25 0.80 -4.27
CA ARG A 325 -31.29 0.54 -2.83
C ARG A 325 -30.14 1.22 -2.08
N PHE A 326 -29.09 1.65 -2.80
CA PHE A 326 -27.97 2.37 -2.23
C PHE A 326 -28.23 3.88 -2.16
N SER A 327 -27.82 4.49 -1.06
CA SER A 327 -27.78 5.94 -0.88
C SER A 327 -26.34 6.42 -0.73
N LEU A 328 -25.92 7.41 -1.52
CA LEU A 328 -24.62 8.05 -1.33
C LEU A 328 -24.71 9.08 -0.20
N LEU A 329 -23.91 8.88 0.84
CA LEU A 329 -23.75 9.86 1.92
C LEU A 329 -22.82 11.00 1.48
N PRO A 330 -23.00 12.22 2.03
CA PRO A 330 -22.03 13.30 1.85
C PRO A 330 -20.61 12.86 2.21
N ALA A 331 -19.63 13.25 1.40
CA ALA A 331 -18.23 12.85 1.63
C ALA A 331 -17.66 13.39 2.96
N ASP A 332 -18.19 14.51 3.44
CA ASP A 332 -17.84 15.15 4.71
C ASP A 332 -18.73 14.71 5.88
N ALA A 333 -19.64 13.75 5.67
CA ALA A 333 -20.48 13.21 6.73
C ALA A 333 -19.62 12.61 7.86
N SER A 334 -19.92 12.96 9.10
CA SER A 334 -19.22 12.41 10.26
C SER A 334 -19.55 10.93 10.44
N HIS A 335 -18.53 10.09 10.61
CA HIS A 335 -18.76 8.69 11.00
C HIS A 335 -19.45 8.57 12.36
N LEU A 336 -19.21 9.51 13.29
CA LEU A 336 -19.89 9.53 14.59
C LEU A 336 -21.40 9.76 14.40
N GLN A 337 -21.78 10.65 13.49
CA GLN A 337 -23.19 10.89 13.16
C GLN A 337 -23.82 9.64 12.53
N ILE A 338 -23.16 9.01 11.57
CA ILE A 338 -23.63 7.77 10.93
C ILE A 338 -23.86 6.67 11.98
N ILE A 339 -22.96 6.55 12.95
CA ILE A 339 -23.08 5.58 14.04
C ILE A 339 -24.23 5.95 14.99
N ALA A 340 -24.32 7.22 15.40
CA ALA A 340 -25.38 7.71 16.27
C ALA A 340 -26.78 7.55 15.66
N GLU A 341 -26.89 7.63 14.33
CA GLU A 341 -28.14 7.39 13.58
C GLU A 341 -28.45 5.89 13.35
N GLY A 342 -27.62 4.98 13.87
CA GLY A 342 -27.95 3.56 13.99
C GLY A 342 -27.43 2.67 12.86
N ILE A 343 -26.25 2.94 12.31
CA ILE A 343 -25.58 1.99 11.40
C ILE A 343 -25.30 0.65 12.11
N ASN A 344 -25.51 -0.48 11.43
CA ASN A 344 -25.34 -1.81 12.06
C ASN A 344 -24.03 -2.48 11.68
N PHE A 345 -23.59 -2.35 10.43
CA PHE A 345 -22.37 -2.97 9.91
C PHE A 345 -21.64 -2.00 8.99
N ALA A 346 -20.31 -2.13 8.94
CA ALA A 346 -19.51 -1.58 7.85
C ALA A 346 -18.88 -2.69 7.01
N LEU A 347 -18.75 -2.44 5.70
CA LEU A 347 -18.08 -3.30 4.74
C LEU A 347 -16.88 -2.56 4.17
N THR A 348 -15.74 -3.22 4.10
CA THR A 348 -14.55 -2.71 3.42
C THR A 348 -13.73 -3.87 2.88
N VAL A 349 -12.82 -3.60 1.94
CA VAL A 349 -11.80 -4.58 1.55
C VAL A 349 -10.72 -4.64 2.65
N TYR A 350 -9.92 -3.57 2.77
CA TYR A 350 -8.86 -3.45 3.77
C TYR A 350 -8.74 -2.03 4.36
N GLY A 351 -9.83 -1.27 4.38
CA GLY A 351 -9.83 0.12 4.85
C GLY A 351 -9.56 0.25 6.35
N THR A 352 -9.06 1.41 6.76
CA THR A 352 -8.86 1.75 8.19
C THR A 352 -10.15 1.63 8.99
N ILE A 353 -11.31 1.81 8.34
CA ILE A 353 -12.62 1.70 8.97
C ILE A 353 -12.79 0.37 9.73
N GLY A 354 -12.07 -0.69 9.35
CA GLY A 354 -12.01 -1.96 10.07
C GLY A 354 -11.75 -1.81 11.57
N PHE A 355 -10.63 -1.17 11.94
CA PHE A 355 -10.31 -0.95 13.35
C PHE A 355 -11.13 0.20 13.94
N GLU A 356 -11.44 1.24 13.14
CA GLU A 356 -12.11 2.44 13.64
C GLU A 356 -13.54 2.14 14.09
N TYR A 357 -14.31 1.41 13.28
CA TYR A 357 -15.68 1.02 13.62
C TYR A 357 -15.69 -0.05 14.71
N ALA A 358 -14.72 -0.97 14.72
CA ALA A 358 -14.57 -1.92 15.81
C ALA A 358 -14.33 -1.21 17.16
N ALA A 359 -13.46 -0.19 17.21
CA ALA A 359 -13.25 0.63 18.41
C ALA A 359 -14.55 1.29 18.91
N LEU A 360 -15.42 1.70 17.97
CA LEU A 360 -16.72 2.30 18.26
C LEU A 360 -17.85 1.27 18.49
N GLY A 361 -17.54 -0.03 18.51
CA GLY A 361 -18.49 -1.10 18.79
C GLY A 361 -19.36 -1.53 17.60
N ILE A 362 -18.99 -1.18 16.37
CA ILE A 362 -19.71 -1.55 15.16
C ILE A 362 -18.96 -2.65 14.41
N PRO A 363 -19.57 -3.82 14.17
CA PRO A 363 -18.93 -4.91 13.44
C PRO A 363 -18.56 -4.50 12.00
N VAL A 364 -17.39 -4.94 11.56
CA VAL A 364 -16.89 -4.72 10.20
C VAL A 364 -16.62 -6.06 9.52
N ILE A 365 -17.01 -6.16 8.25
CA ILE A 365 -16.74 -7.32 7.40
C ILE A 365 -15.71 -6.95 6.34
N ASN A 366 -14.58 -7.64 6.37
CA ASN A 366 -13.48 -7.49 5.43
C ASN A 366 -13.60 -8.45 4.25
N ASN A 367 -13.53 -7.89 3.04
CA ASN A 367 -13.61 -8.60 1.77
C ASN A 367 -12.21 -8.94 1.20
N SER A 368 -11.27 -9.31 2.07
CA SER A 368 -9.94 -9.69 1.64
C SER A 368 -9.26 -10.59 2.67
N PRO A 369 -8.63 -11.70 2.24
CA PRO A 369 -7.72 -12.46 3.10
C PRO A 369 -6.41 -11.70 3.38
N ASN A 370 -6.12 -10.65 2.63
CA ASN A 370 -4.92 -9.82 2.73
C ASN A 370 -5.30 -8.42 3.23
N ASN A 371 -5.84 -8.34 4.43
CA ASN A 371 -6.22 -7.08 5.07
C ASN A 371 -5.39 -6.84 6.35
N PRO A 372 -5.07 -5.58 6.71
CA PRO A 372 -4.28 -5.25 7.90
C PRO A 372 -4.82 -5.80 9.22
N HIS A 373 -6.11 -6.10 9.30
CA HIS A 373 -6.78 -6.52 10.53
C HIS A 373 -6.88 -8.06 10.64
N ILE A 374 -6.40 -8.81 9.64
CA ILE A 374 -6.62 -10.27 9.49
C ILE A 374 -6.10 -11.12 10.66
N ALA A 375 -5.08 -10.63 11.37
CA ALA A 375 -4.47 -11.33 12.50
C ALA A 375 -5.28 -11.18 13.81
N TYR A 376 -6.37 -10.40 13.80
CA TYR A 376 -7.19 -10.09 14.95
C TYR A 376 -8.66 -10.46 14.70
N ASN A 377 -9.38 -10.82 15.76
CA ASN A 377 -10.76 -11.28 15.72
C ASN A 377 -11.79 -10.17 15.96
N PHE A 378 -11.37 -8.89 16.02
CA PHE A 378 -12.29 -7.75 16.14
C PHE A 378 -13.03 -7.40 14.84
N ASN A 379 -12.69 -8.04 13.72
CA ASN A 379 -13.41 -7.96 12.44
C ASN A 379 -13.83 -9.34 11.94
N ILE A 380 -14.79 -9.37 11.02
CA ILE A 380 -15.24 -10.59 10.33
C ILE A 380 -14.46 -10.70 9.04
N HIS A 381 -13.63 -11.73 8.93
CA HIS A 381 -12.74 -11.93 7.79
C HIS A 381 -13.29 -12.98 6.85
N THR A 382 -13.46 -12.61 5.58
CA THR A 382 -13.91 -13.53 4.54
C THR A 382 -12.79 -13.80 3.54
N ARG A 383 -12.66 -15.05 3.11
CA ARG A 383 -11.57 -15.53 2.25
C ARG A 383 -12.02 -15.95 0.86
N THR A 384 -13.31 -16.23 0.68
CA THR A 384 -13.89 -16.72 -0.58
C THR A 384 -15.16 -15.96 -0.92
N LEU A 385 -15.54 -16.00 -2.19
CA LEU A 385 -16.77 -15.38 -2.69
C LEU A 385 -18.01 -15.99 -2.01
N GLU A 386 -18.02 -17.31 -1.83
CA GLU A 386 -19.11 -18.06 -1.23
C GLU A 386 -19.27 -17.74 0.25
N GLU A 387 -18.15 -17.62 0.98
CA GLU A 387 -18.15 -17.20 2.38
C GLU A 387 -18.67 -15.77 2.52
N TYR A 388 -18.18 -14.85 1.69
CA TYR A 388 -18.62 -13.46 1.71
C TYR A 388 -20.13 -13.33 1.39
N ARG A 389 -20.60 -14.03 0.35
CA ARG A 389 -22.03 -14.12 0.01
C ARG A 389 -22.85 -14.65 1.18
N ARG A 390 -22.41 -15.75 1.80
CA ARG A 390 -23.15 -16.37 2.92
C ARG A 390 -23.29 -15.40 4.09
N VAL A 391 -22.20 -14.76 4.50
CA VAL A 391 -22.20 -13.78 5.60
C VAL A 391 -23.18 -12.64 5.31
N LEU A 392 -23.12 -12.06 4.10
CA LEU A 392 -23.98 -10.93 3.74
C LEU A 392 -25.47 -11.29 3.65
N LEU A 393 -25.81 -12.54 3.30
CA LEU A 393 -27.20 -12.99 3.26
C LEU A 393 -27.77 -13.36 4.64
N SER A 394 -26.94 -13.41 5.69
CA SER A 394 -27.33 -13.86 7.03
C SER A 394 -27.03 -12.86 8.15
N LEU A 395 -26.94 -11.55 7.84
CA LEU A 395 -26.57 -10.52 8.82
C LEU A 395 -27.57 -10.38 9.97
N ASP A 396 -28.83 -10.75 9.78
CA ASP A 396 -29.85 -10.68 10.82
C ASP A 396 -29.62 -11.70 11.95
N SER A 397 -29.09 -12.87 11.60
CA SER A 397 -28.76 -13.94 12.55
C SER A 397 -27.31 -13.93 13.03
N LEU A 398 -26.47 -13.08 12.43
CA LEU A 398 -25.03 -13.06 12.69
C LEU A 398 -24.74 -12.64 14.14
N GLN A 399 -24.09 -13.53 14.89
CA GLN A 399 -23.58 -13.26 16.23
C GLN A 399 -22.10 -12.92 16.13
N PHE A 400 -21.71 -11.74 16.61
CA PHE A 400 -20.32 -11.29 16.59
C PHE A 400 -20.05 -10.37 17.78
N SER A 401 -18.94 -10.61 18.47
CA SER A 401 -18.46 -9.80 19.59
C SER A 401 -17.10 -9.21 19.26
N ILE A 402 -16.96 -7.91 19.45
CA ILE A 402 -15.70 -7.20 19.21
C ILE A 402 -14.81 -7.33 20.44
N ASN A 403 -13.60 -7.85 20.25
CA ASN A 403 -12.53 -7.74 21.26
C ASN A 403 -11.85 -6.38 21.14
N ARG A 404 -12.16 -5.44 22.04
CA ARG A 404 -11.60 -4.08 22.00
C ARG A 404 -10.11 -4.03 22.34
N ASP A 405 -9.61 -4.95 23.16
CA ASP A 405 -8.19 -4.97 23.50
C ASP A 405 -7.32 -5.32 22.29
N GLU A 406 -7.81 -6.21 21.42
CA GLU A 406 -7.16 -6.51 20.15
C GLU A 406 -7.15 -5.30 19.19
N VAL A 407 -8.14 -4.40 19.28
CA VAL A 407 -8.12 -3.14 18.50
C VAL A 407 -6.99 -2.24 18.95
N PHE A 408 -6.79 -2.10 20.27
CA PHE A 408 -5.69 -1.32 20.83
C PHE A 408 -4.33 -1.95 20.52
N GLN A 409 -4.23 -3.28 20.62
CA GLN A 409 -3.02 -4.02 20.25
C GLN A 409 -2.66 -3.83 18.77
N TYR A 410 -3.63 -3.98 17.86
CA TYR A 410 -3.45 -3.69 16.44
C TYR A 410 -2.93 -2.28 16.23
N TYR A 411 -3.58 -1.30 16.86
CA TYR A 411 -3.24 0.11 16.67
C TYR A 411 -1.82 0.41 17.16
N PHE A 412 -1.46 -0.08 18.35
CA PHE A 412 -0.11 0.04 18.90
C PHE A 412 0.94 -0.53 17.95
N MET A 413 0.77 -1.79 17.52
CA MET A 413 1.73 -2.45 16.64
C MET A 413 1.84 -1.80 15.26
N ARG A 414 0.72 -1.27 14.73
CA ARG A 414 0.68 -0.65 13.41
C ARG A 414 1.26 0.77 13.40
N HIS A 415 0.92 1.58 14.39
CA HIS A 415 1.12 3.03 14.35
C HIS A 415 2.16 3.56 15.34
N ILE A 416 2.43 2.85 16.44
CA ILE A 416 3.25 3.38 17.55
C ILE A 416 4.58 2.62 17.66
N PHE A 417 4.54 1.28 17.66
CA PHE A 417 5.72 0.45 17.90
C PHE A 417 6.80 0.53 16.80
N ASN A 418 6.41 1.00 15.63
CA ASN A 418 7.18 0.90 14.41
C ASN A 418 8.31 1.94 14.29
N THR A 419 9.50 1.49 13.86
CA THR A 419 10.61 2.38 13.52
C THR A 419 10.21 3.34 12.40
N ASN A 420 10.00 4.62 12.72
CA ASN A 420 9.82 5.67 11.72
C ASN A 420 11.06 6.55 11.58
N ASP A 421 11.97 6.48 12.54
CA ASP A 421 13.11 7.38 12.71
C ASP A 421 14.43 6.67 12.36
N LEU A 422 14.44 5.97 11.22
CA LEU A 422 15.60 5.21 10.74
C LEU A 422 16.68 6.14 10.16
N PHE A 423 16.27 7.13 9.37
CA PHE A 423 17.18 8.00 8.61
C PHE A 423 17.18 9.46 9.10
N PHE A 424 16.25 9.78 10.00
CA PHE A 424 16.02 11.09 10.60
C PHE A 424 15.85 10.88 12.10
N ASP A 425 16.26 11.83 12.95
CA ASP A 425 16.12 11.66 14.41
C ASP A 425 14.65 11.58 14.80
N ARG A 426 13.84 12.46 14.21
CA ARG A 426 12.38 12.50 14.35
C ARG A 426 11.75 12.89 13.03
N PHE A 427 11.31 11.92 12.25
CA PHE A 427 10.78 12.15 10.92
C PHE A 427 9.48 12.97 10.93
N ALA A 428 8.64 12.77 11.95
CA ALA A 428 7.41 13.54 12.13
C ALA A 428 7.69 15.05 12.28
N ASP A 429 8.63 15.41 13.16
CA ASP A 429 9.06 16.79 13.39
C ASP A 429 9.65 17.42 12.12
N VAL A 430 10.44 16.65 11.35
CA VAL A 430 10.96 17.10 10.05
C VAL A 430 9.81 17.41 9.09
N VAL A 431 8.80 16.53 9.01
CA VAL A 431 7.63 16.76 8.14
C VAL A 431 6.84 17.99 8.58
N GLU A 432 6.66 18.20 9.89
CA GLU A 432 5.98 19.38 10.43
C GLU A 432 6.75 20.67 10.11
N LYS A 433 8.06 20.70 10.39
CA LYS A 433 8.94 21.84 10.11
C LYS A 433 8.97 22.23 8.64
N LEU A 434 8.86 21.25 7.73
CA LEU A 434 8.80 21.49 6.30
C LEU A 434 7.43 22.04 5.82
N GLY A 435 6.41 22.07 6.69
CA GLY A 435 5.07 22.54 6.35
C GLY A 435 4.13 21.42 5.87
N GLY A 436 4.38 20.18 6.29
CA GLY A 436 3.46 19.05 6.12
C GLY A 436 3.91 17.98 5.10
N TYR A 437 3.14 16.90 5.02
CA TYR A 437 3.52 15.64 4.35
C TYR A 437 4.01 15.78 2.92
N ARG A 438 3.43 16.69 2.11
CA ARG A 438 3.83 16.84 0.70
C ARG A 438 5.22 17.48 0.55
N GLN A 439 5.65 18.26 1.53
CA GLN A 439 6.89 19.04 1.45
C GLN A 439 8.13 18.17 1.62
N GLN A 440 8.01 17.01 2.29
CA GLN A 440 9.09 16.01 2.36
C GLN A 440 9.60 15.56 0.99
N PHE A 441 8.79 15.70 -0.06
CA PHE A 441 9.14 15.23 -1.40
C PHE A 441 9.97 16.24 -2.18
N LEU A 442 10.15 17.45 -1.65
CA LEU A 442 10.93 18.54 -2.21
C LEU A 442 12.37 18.57 -1.66
N PRO A 443 13.33 19.24 -2.34
CA PRO A 443 14.74 19.26 -1.94
C PRO A 443 15.03 19.82 -0.54
N GLU A 444 14.11 20.58 0.06
CA GLU A 444 14.22 21.15 1.40
C GLU A 444 14.52 20.08 2.47
N VAL A 445 14.00 18.87 2.29
CA VAL A 445 14.24 17.75 3.24
C VAL A 445 15.72 17.39 3.36
N TYR A 446 16.55 17.62 2.33
CA TYR A 446 17.98 17.35 2.42
C TYR A 446 18.68 18.30 3.40
N ARG A 447 18.19 19.55 3.52
CA ARG A 447 18.75 20.49 4.50
C ARG A 447 18.46 20.02 5.92
N GLU A 448 17.26 19.53 6.17
CA GLU A 448 16.88 18.95 7.46
C GLU A 448 17.66 17.66 7.75
N TRP A 449 17.84 16.79 6.76
CA TRP A 449 18.67 15.60 6.89
C TRP A 449 20.13 15.95 7.22
N LEU A 450 20.73 16.92 6.51
CA LEU A 450 22.10 17.36 6.76
C LEU A 450 22.27 18.05 8.12
N ALA A 451 21.26 18.78 8.59
CA ALA A 451 21.29 19.40 9.90
C ALA A 451 21.33 18.39 11.05
N GLY A 452 20.68 17.23 10.87
CA GLY A 452 20.72 16.10 11.81
C GLY A 452 21.75 15.02 11.47
N TRP A 453 22.74 15.33 10.62
CA TRP A 453 23.78 14.37 10.23
C TRP A 453 24.98 14.44 11.19
N SER A 454 25.50 13.28 11.58
CA SER A 454 26.77 13.13 12.29
C SER A 454 27.48 11.85 11.84
N GLU A 455 28.80 11.78 12.01
CA GLU A 455 29.59 10.58 11.66
C GLU A 455 29.16 9.35 12.47
N GLU A 456 28.83 9.55 13.74
CA GLU A 456 28.31 8.51 14.64
C GLU A 456 26.99 7.94 14.11
N LYS A 457 26.00 8.80 13.85
CA LYS A 457 24.68 8.39 13.32
C LYS A 457 24.81 7.74 11.94
N HIS A 458 25.67 8.27 11.08
CA HIS A 458 25.97 7.69 9.78
C HIS A 458 26.48 6.25 9.91
N SER A 459 27.45 6.04 10.81
CA SER A 459 28.04 4.73 11.08
C SER A 459 27.03 3.75 11.69
N GLU A 460 26.18 4.23 12.59
CA GLU A 460 25.11 3.43 13.19
C GLU A 460 24.08 2.96 12.16
N ILE A 461 23.62 3.86 11.27
CA ILE A 461 22.69 3.51 10.19
C ILE A 461 23.30 2.45 9.27
N ILE A 462 24.57 2.62 8.87
CA ILE A 462 25.27 1.64 8.03
C ILE A 462 25.38 0.29 8.72
N SER A 463 25.78 0.28 10.00
CA SER A 463 25.89 -0.95 10.79
C SER A 463 24.55 -1.67 10.92
N GLY A 464 23.48 -0.93 11.19
CA GLY A 464 22.13 -1.48 11.29
C GLY A 464 21.61 -2.02 9.96
N LEU A 465 21.89 -1.33 8.86
CA LEU A 465 21.54 -1.82 7.52
C LEU A 465 22.30 -3.10 7.17
N ARG A 466 23.59 -3.19 7.47
CA ARG A 466 24.36 -4.44 7.28
C ARG A 466 23.80 -5.58 8.11
N THR A 467 23.45 -5.30 9.36
CA THR A 467 22.81 -6.29 10.26
C THR A 467 21.47 -6.76 9.70
N PHE A 468 20.64 -5.86 9.20
CA PHE A 468 19.36 -6.18 8.55
C PHE A 468 19.51 -6.96 7.24
N VAL A 469 20.44 -6.55 6.38
CA VAL A 469 20.72 -7.27 5.13
C VAL A 469 21.24 -8.69 5.42
N ALA A 470 22.04 -8.86 6.46
CA ALA A 470 22.56 -10.16 6.87
C ALA A 470 21.52 -11.04 7.58
N SER A 471 20.62 -10.46 8.39
CA SER A 471 19.64 -11.23 9.19
C SER A 471 18.64 -11.97 8.32
N GLY A 472 18.25 -11.40 7.18
CA GLY A 472 17.17 -11.95 6.37
C GLY A 472 15.78 -11.64 6.91
N ASP A 473 15.67 -10.79 7.93
CA ASP A 473 14.40 -10.34 8.49
C ASP A 473 13.55 -9.63 7.43
N PHE A 474 12.23 -9.79 7.54
CA PHE A 474 11.27 -9.17 6.60
C PHE A 474 11.25 -7.65 6.70
N ARG A 475 11.46 -7.08 7.89
CA ARG A 475 11.36 -5.64 8.17
C ARG A 475 12.51 -5.20 9.07
N MET A 476 13.16 -4.10 8.71
CA MET A 476 14.13 -3.44 9.58
C MET A 476 13.43 -2.81 10.78
N ASP A 477 14.01 -3.00 11.96
CA ASP A 477 13.53 -2.43 13.22
C ASP A 477 14.69 -2.11 14.19
N TYR A 478 14.38 -1.59 15.37
CA TYR A 478 15.35 -1.10 16.37
C TYR A 478 16.40 -2.15 16.77
N ARG A 479 16.06 -3.46 16.74
CA ARG A 479 16.99 -4.54 17.11
C ARG A 479 18.20 -4.58 16.19
N HIS A 480 18.01 -4.22 14.93
CA HIS A 480 19.09 -4.15 13.94
C HIS A 480 20.07 -3.01 14.24
N LEU A 481 19.61 -1.95 14.89
CA LEU A 481 20.45 -0.84 15.36
C LEU A 481 21.09 -1.13 16.73
N GLY A 482 20.91 -2.33 17.29
CA GLY A 482 21.36 -2.65 18.65
C GLY A 482 20.57 -1.93 19.74
N ARG A 483 19.37 -1.43 19.41
CA ARG A 483 18.48 -0.71 20.33
C ARG A 483 17.31 -1.60 20.73
N GLU A 484 16.87 -1.49 21.97
CA GLU A 484 15.56 -2.01 22.38
C GLU A 484 14.50 -0.92 22.21
N PHE A 485 13.24 -1.32 22.08
CA PHE A 485 12.14 -0.36 22.18
C PHE A 485 12.04 0.07 23.64
N VAL A 486 12.45 1.30 23.96
CA VAL A 486 12.41 1.86 25.31
C VAL A 486 11.32 2.92 25.38
N LEU A 487 10.52 2.90 26.45
CA LEU A 487 9.42 3.84 26.69
C LEU A 487 9.88 5.30 26.63
N GLU A 488 11.09 5.57 27.12
CA GLU A 488 11.75 6.89 27.13
C GLU A 488 11.87 7.50 25.72
N SER A 489 12.11 6.68 24.69
CA SER A 489 12.19 7.16 23.30
C SER A 489 10.86 7.64 22.72
N VAL A 490 9.74 7.35 23.39
CA VAL A 490 8.40 7.82 23.00
C VAL A 490 7.84 8.86 23.97
N GLU A 491 8.27 8.88 25.23
CA GLU A 491 7.81 9.86 26.23
C GLU A 491 8.50 11.22 26.11
N GLU A 492 9.74 11.30 25.63
CA GLU A 492 10.39 12.57 25.22
C GLU A 492 9.76 13.19 23.95
N ALA A 493 8.70 12.58 23.42
CA ALA A 493 7.88 13.09 22.32
C ALA A 493 6.67 13.94 22.74
N LYS A 494 6.50 14.20 24.04
CA LYS A 494 5.57 15.21 24.59
C LYS A 494 6.29 16.55 24.76
#